data_AF-A0A1G0NLR9-F1
#
_entry.id   AF-A0A1G0NLR9-F1
#
_cell.length_a   1.000
_cell.length_b   1.000
_cell.length_c   1.000
_cell.angle_alpha   90.00
_cell.angle_beta   90.00
_cell.angle_gamma   90.00
#
_symmetry.space_group_name_H-M   'P 1'
#
loop_
_entity.id
_entity.type
_entity.pdbx_description
1 polymer ?
#
loop_
_entity_poly.entity_id
_entity_poly.type
_entity_poly.pdbx_seq_one_letter_code
_entity_poly.pdbx_strand_id
1 'polypeptide(L)'
;MWISQLSVYDLTLATPAMWPEQMQEHALTDPEAGLRKSVGFLLGPTDKFVESYENQHAFLAAQAERHLPKDAVEREVRKQFKAADLEDEGALKKAWAEVELKMLGTAPVREKRVPAVFDEPSGRLYVFGPPKLAEEVVLQCLRNATGSAHATPILPSKAVQPELTRWLAENALPAGFFLGNSADLEASEEEGGKASFKGRNLRCPEILNHLEQGDRILKLALNWGGGVEFQITHKGEIKSIGPPECKMKPQDAFIIWPDIMTQVPALFDSIMEALGGTRSIDSGVQVEERPPPPATIAVLASGTGADISNFHARMETLVSRRAIGEILVPAVPNDVQRSAVTFANQKGIRVTFLHGKADKESPSTAKLRIAQVLARKPNAIVVFGESEETTALAGAGQAAGITLMRLDAKRA
;
A
#
# COMPACT_ATOMS: atom_id res chain seq x y z
N MET A 1 13.54 -13.12 2.91
CA MET A 1 13.12 -12.07 3.87
C MET A 1 13.34 -12.57 5.29
N TRP A 2 13.80 -11.71 6.18
CA TRP A 2 14.00 -12.00 7.60
C TRP A 2 12.68 -11.92 8.37
N ILE A 3 11.91 -10.87 8.14
CA ILE A 3 10.69 -10.57 8.89
C ILE A 3 9.51 -10.50 7.91
N SER A 4 8.46 -11.28 8.18
CA SER A 4 7.25 -11.26 7.35
C SER A 4 6.43 -10.00 7.54
N GLN A 5 6.31 -9.54 8.79
CA GLN A 5 5.66 -8.30 9.17
C GLN A 5 6.29 -7.79 10.48
N LEU A 6 6.47 -6.48 10.58
CA LEU A 6 7.01 -5.83 11.76
C LEU A 6 5.91 -5.01 12.44
N SER A 7 5.81 -5.16 13.77
CA SER A 7 4.99 -4.31 14.63
C SER A 7 5.87 -3.78 15.75
N VAL A 8 5.82 -2.47 15.98
CA VAL A 8 6.68 -1.80 16.98
C VAL A 8 5.80 -1.12 18.03
N TYR A 9 6.15 -1.32 19.29
CA TYR A 9 5.43 -0.78 20.44
C TYR A 9 6.39 -0.04 21.35
N ASP A 10 5.97 1.11 21.89
CA ASP A 10 6.61 1.69 23.06
C ASP A 10 6.15 0.91 24.29
N LEU A 11 7.12 0.38 25.04
CA LEU A 11 6.86 -0.50 26.15
C LEU A 11 7.34 0.16 27.44
N THR A 12 6.40 0.44 28.33
CA THR A 12 6.72 0.92 29.68
C THR A 12 6.69 -0.28 30.62
N LEU A 13 7.87 -0.86 30.86
CA LEU A 13 8.04 -2.06 31.68
C LEU A 13 9.10 -1.90 32.76
N ALA A 14 8.98 -2.76 33.79
CA ALA A 14 10.00 -2.99 34.79
C ALA A 14 11.17 -3.82 34.21
N THR A 15 12.35 -3.61 34.79
CA THR A 15 13.70 -4.03 34.37
C THR A 15 13.80 -5.41 33.69
N PRO A 16 14.40 -5.53 32.49
CA PRO A 16 14.61 -6.80 31.77
C PRO A 16 15.44 -7.86 32.52
N ALA A 17 16.15 -7.47 33.59
CA ALA A 17 17.02 -8.34 34.35
C ALA A 17 16.32 -9.59 34.93
N MET A 18 15.03 -9.50 35.26
CA MET A 18 14.26 -10.62 35.83
C MET A 18 13.58 -11.50 34.77
N TRP A 19 13.63 -11.13 33.49
CA TRP A 19 12.90 -11.83 32.44
C TRP A 19 13.27 -13.30 32.27
N PRO A 20 14.54 -13.74 32.38
CA PRO A 20 14.87 -15.16 32.23
C PRO A 20 14.11 -16.07 33.21
N GLU A 21 13.99 -15.66 34.47
CA GLU A 21 13.28 -16.41 35.51
C GLU A 21 11.76 -16.35 35.29
N GLN A 22 11.22 -15.14 35.06
CA GLN A 22 9.79 -14.94 34.82
C GLN A 22 9.30 -15.67 33.56
N MET A 23 10.09 -15.68 32.49
CA MET A 23 9.72 -16.39 31.26
C MET A 23 9.81 -17.90 31.42
N GLN A 24 10.71 -18.40 32.27
CA GLN A 24 10.78 -19.82 32.60
C GLN A 24 9.54 -20.29 33.39
N GLU A 25 9.05 -19.50 34.33
CA GLU A 25 7.81 -19.78 35.06
C GLU A 25 6.58 -19.80 34.14
N HIS A 26 6.61 -19.00 33.09
CA HIS A 26 5.55 -18.89 32.08
C HIS A 26 5.91 -19.56 30.73
N ALA A 27 6.68 -20.65 30.78
CA ALA A 27 7.00 -21.45 29.60
C ALA A 27 5.72 -21.99 28.92
N LEU A 28 5.75 -22.14 27.60
CA LEU A 28 4.61 -22.63 26.84
C LEU A 28 4.27 -24.06 27.25
N THR A 29 3.05 -24.25 27.73
CA THR A 29 2.44 -25.56 27.94
C THR A 29 1.32 -25.80 26.93
N ASP A 30 1.01 -27.07 26.69
CA ASP A 30 -0.16 -27.42 25.90
C ASP A 30 -1.44 -26.82 26.49
N PRO A 31 -2.46 -26.49 25.67
CA PRO A 31 -3.72 -25.98 26.17
C PRO A 31 -4.36 -26.98 27.12
N GLU A 32 -4.72 -26.49 28.32
CA GLU A 32 -5.45 -27.26 29.33
C GLU A 32 -6.73 -27.88 28.76
N ALA A 33 -7.22 -28.94 29.39
CA ALA A 33 -8.42 -29.63 28.95
C ALA A 33 -9.61 -28.66 28.88
N GLY A 34 -10.16 -28.47 27.67
CA GLY A 34 -11.27 -27.55 27.40
C GLY A 34 -10.87 -26.18 26.85
N LEU A 35 -9.60 -25.79 26.93
CA LEU A 35 -9.09 -24.58 26.27
C LEU A 35 -8.62 -24.90 24.86
N ARG A 36 -8.90 -23.99 23.91
CA ARG A 36 -8.42 -24.11 22.54
C ARG A 36 -7.00 -23.59 22.36
N LYS A 37 -6.59 -22.64 23.21
CA LYS A 37 -5.38 -21.86 23.06
C LYS A 37 -4.68 -21.70 24.41
N SER A 38 -3.37 -21.79 24.39
CA SER A 38 -2.48 -21.35 25.46
C SER A 38 -1.39 -20.48 24.86
N VAL A 39 -0.79 -19.61 25.68
CA VAL A 39 0.31 -18.75 25.30
C VAL A 39 1.41 -18.86 26.35
N GLY A 40 2.66 -18.77 25.93
CA GLY A 40 3.82 -18.83 26.81
C GLY A 40 5.11 -18.56 26.06
N PHE A 41 6.23 -18.70 26.76
CA PHE A 41 7.57 -18.54 26.19
C PHE A 41 8.18 -19.86 25.75
N LEU A 42 8.97 -19.82 24.69
CA LEU A 42 9.75 -20.96 24.21
C LEU A 42 11.25 -20.67 24.37
N LEU A 43 12.02 -21.74 24.47
CA LEU A 43 13.47 -21.65 24.35
C LEU A 43 13.85 -21.20 22.94
N GLY A 44 14.80 -20.26 22.88
CA GLY A 44 15.45 -19.84 21.64
C GLY A 44 16.41 -20.90 21.11
N PRO A 45 17.08 -20.61 19.98
CA PRO A 45 18.06 -21.50 19.35
C PRO A 45 19.24 -21.89 20.25
N THR A 46 19.56 -21.07 21.25
CA THR A 46 20.63 -21.32 22.21
C THR A 46 20.16 -21.99 23.51
N ASP A 47 18.96 -22.56 23.53
CA ASP A 47 18.33 -23.19 24.71
C ASP A 47 18.15 -22.22 25.91
N LYS A 48 17.95 -20.94 25.61
CA LYS A 48 17.64 -19.88 26.60
C LYS A 48 16.31 -19.21 26.29
N PHE A 49 15.57 -18.81 27.33
CA PHE A 49 14.32 -18.05 27.14
C PHE A 49 14.56 -16.62 26.66
N VAL A 50 15.66 -16.01 27.10
CA VAL A 50 16.08 -14.66 26.71
C VAL A 50 17.52 -14.71 26.23
N GLU A 51 17.75 -14.20 25.03
CA GLU A 51 19.07 -13.94 24.48
C GLU A 51 19.33 -12.44 24.59
N SER A 52 20.37 -12.06 25.32
CA SER A 52 20.73 -10.64 25.49
C SER A 52 22.03 -10.38 24.73
N TYR A 53 22.04 -9.33 23.93
CA TYR A 53 23.22 -8.82 23.24
C TYR A 53 23.25 -7.30 23.43
N GLU A 54 24.33 -6.80 24.02
CA GLU A 54 24.41 -5.40 24.48
C GLU A 54 23.21 -5.05 25.39
N ASN A 55 22.38 -4.07 25.00
CA ASN A 55 21.18 -3.65 25.73
C ASN A 55 19.87 -4.08 25.01
N GLN A 56 19.97 -5.12 24.19
CA GLN A 56 18.84 -5.70 23.48
C GLN A 56 18.55 -7.10 24.00
N HIS A 57 17.27 -7.38 24.21
CA HIS A 57 16.78 -8.62 24.78
C HIS A 57 15.81 -9.29 23.81
N ALA A 58 16.27 -10.35 23.15
CA ALA A 58 15.48 -11.16 22.24
C ALA A 58 14.86 -12.35 22.95
N PHE A 59 13.61 -12.65 22.66
CA PHE A 59 12.89 -13.78 23.24
C PHE A 59 11.86 -14.32 22.24
N LEU A 60 11.42 -15.56 22.50
CA LEU A 60 10.47 -16.25 21.64
C LEU A 60 9.15 -16.50 22.38
N ALA A 61 8.12 -15.75 22.03
CA ALA A 61 6.76 -16.03 22.50
C ALA A 61 6.07 -17.00 21.54
N ALA A 62 5.14 -17.80 22.04
CA ALA A 62 4.38 -18.71 21.21
C ALA A 62 2.94 -18.89 21.70
N GLN A 63 2.10 -19.29 20.75
CA GLN A 63 0.73 -19.71 21.00
C GLN A 63 0.59 -21.17 20.56
N ALA A 64 0.13 -22.01 21.47
CA ALA A 64 -0.27 -23.38 21.17
C ALA A 64 -1.79 -23.40 20.94
N GLU A 65 -2.22 -23.87 19.77
CA GLU A 65 -3.63 -23.96 19.40
C GLU A 65 -3.99 -25.40 19.05
N ARG A 66 -5.05 -25.93 19.67
CA ARG A 66 -5.64 -27.22 19.29
C ARG A 66 -6.33 -27.07 17.95
N HIS A 67 -5.72 -27.63 16.91
CA HIS A 67 -6.24 -27.49 15.56
C HIS A 67 -7.31 -28.54 15.29
N LEU A 68 -8.55 -28.08 15.13
CA LEU A 68 -9.70 -28.92 14.84
C LEU A 68 -10.32 -28.52 13.49
N PRO A 69 -10.01 -29.23 12.39
CA PRO A 69 -10.64 -28.98 11.10
C PRO A 69 -12.15 -29.18 11.17
N LYS A 70 -12.92 -28.24 10.61
CA LYS A 70 -14.40 -28.33 10.60
C LYS A 70 -14.90 -29.64 10.00
N ASP A 71 -14.29 -30.07 8.91
CA ASP A 71 -14.63 -31.31 8.20
C ASP A 71 -14.42 -32.56 9.08
N ALA A 72 -13.46 -32.52 10.01
CA ALA A 72 -13.21 -33.63 10.93
C ALA A 72 -14.32 -33.72 11.99
N VAL A 73 -14.78 -32.57 12.50
CA VAL A 73 -15.91 -32.48 13.43
C VAL A 73 -17.19 -32.94 12.75
N GLU A 74 -17.47 -32.44 11.54
CA GLU A 74 -18.67 -32.81 10.78
C GLU A 74 -18.75 -34.30 10.51
N ARG A 75 -17.62 -34.90 10.12
CA ARG A 75 -17.52 -36.34 9.88
C ARG A 75 -17.83 -37.14 11.14
N GLU A 76 -17.37 -36.67 12.29
CA GLU A 76 -17.56 -37.36 13.57
C GLU A 76 -18.99 -37.17 14.11
N VAL A 77 -19.58 -35.99 13.95
CA VAL A 77 -21.01 -35.73 14.23
C VAL A 77 -21.88 -36.67 13.39
N ARG A 78 -21.61 -36.81 12.09
CA ARG A 78 -22.37 -37.71 11.19
C ARG A 78 -22.23 -39.19 11.53
N LYS A 79 -21.15 -39.59 12.22
CA LYS A 79 -20.98 -40.98 12.71
C LYS A 79 -21.74 -41.23 14.01
N GLN A 80 -21.73 -40.26 14.93
CA GLN A 80 -22.31 -40.42 16.27
C GLN A 80 -23.82 -40.17 16.29
N PHE A 81 -24.32 -39.31 15.41
CA PHE A 81 -25.74 -38.92 15.34
C PHE A 81 -26.33 -39.29 13.98
N LYS A 82 -27.57 -39.83 13.97
CA LYS A 82 -28.28 -40.08 12.71
C LYS A 82 -28.98 -38.79 12.26
N ALA A 83 -29.28 -38.68 10.96
CA ALA A 83 -29.94 -37.50 10.40
C ALA A 83 -31.29 -37.18 11.10
N ALA A 84 -32.03 -38.21 11.54
CA ALA A 84 -33.29 -38.05 12.28
C ALA A 84 -33.10 -37.44 13.68
N ASP A 85 -31.92 -37.58 14.30
CA ASP A 85 -31.62 -37.03 15.63
C ASP A 85 -31.20 -35.55 15.58
N LEU A 86 -31.00 -35.01 14.36
CA LEU A 86 -30.46 -33.68 14.08
C LEU A 86 -31.44 -32.79 13.31
N GLU A 87 -32.73 -33.14 13.27
CA GLU A 87 -33.76 -32.36 12.56
C GLU A 87 -34.02 -30.98 13.19
N ASP A 88 -33.75 -30.84 14.49
CA ASP A 88 -33.79 -29.56 15.20
C ASP A 88 -32.40 -28.87 15.16
N GLU A 89 -32.38 -27.60 14.77
CA GLU A 89 -31.18 -26.75 14.77
C GLU A 89 -30.52 -26.67 16.17
N GLY A 90 -31.32 -26.75 17.24
CA GLY A 90 -30.83 -26.81 18.62
C GLY A 90 -30.14 -28.12 18.97
N ALA A 91 -30.64 -29.25 18.46
CA ALA A 91 -30.03 -30.57 18.63
C ALA A 91 -28.71 -30.66 17.85
N LEU A 92 -28.67 -30.10 16.63
CA LEU A 92 -27.46 -30.01 15.83
C LEU A 92 -26.35 -29.23 16.56
N LYS A 93 -26.65 -28.03 17.08
CA LYS A 93 -25.64 -27.23 17.81
C LYS A 93 -25.08 -27.97 19.04
N LYS A 94 -25.91 -28.71 19.78
CA LYS A 94 -25.48 -29.50 20.94
C LYS A 94 -24.60 -30.68 20.54
N ALA A 95 -24.98 -31.43 19.50
CA ALA A 95 -24.19 -32.53 18.96
C ALA A 95 -22.80 -32.05 18.51
N TRP A 96 -22.73 -30.92 17.81
CA TRP A 96 -21.47 -30.29 17.41
C TRP A 96 -20.60 -29.91 18.61
N ALA A 97 -21.18 -29.26 19.63
CA ALA A 97 -20.43 -28.87 20.83
C ALA A 97 -19.90 -30.08 21.62
N GLU A 98 -20.69 -31.16 21.73
CA GLU A 98 -20.28 -32.39 22.40
C GLU A 98 -19.11 -33.07 21.68
N VAL A 99 -19.22 -33.21 20.36
CA VAL A 99 -18.16 -33.80 19.54
C VAL A 99 -16.92 -32.92 19.56
N GLU A 100 -17.07 -31.60 19.48
CA GLU A 100 -15.95 -30.67 19.57
C GLU A 100 -15.23 -30.79 20.92
N LEU A 101 -15.94 -30.86 22.05
CA LEU A 101 -15.33 -31.02 23.37
C LEU A 101 -14.57 -32.36 23.48
N LYS A 102 -15.14 -33.45 22.96
CA LYS A 102 -14.47 -34.76 22.93
C LYS A 102 -13.21 -34.72 22.07
N MET A 103 -13.29 -34.13 20.88
CA MET A 103 -12.16 -34.10 19.95
C MET A 103 -11.06 -33.12 20.39
N LEU A 104 -11.39 -32.06 21.13
CA LEU A 104 -10.39 -31.11 21.65
C LEU A 104 -9.32 -31.81 22.48
N GLY A 105 -9.69 -32.74 23.38
CA GLY A 105 -8.75 -33.47 24.22
C GLY A 105 -7.67 -34.23 23.44
N THR A 106 -8.04 -34.78 22.28
CA THR A 106 -7.14 -35.56 21.40
C THR A 106 -6.59 -34.77 20.21
N ALA A 107 -7.02 -33.51 20.03
CA ALA A 107 -6.67 -32.73 18.85
C ALA A 107 -5.16 -32.44 18.82
N PRO A 108 -4.53 -32.50 17.64
CA PRO A 108 -3.13 -32.12 17.51
C PRO A 108 -2.96 -30.64 17.84
N VAL A 109 -1.95 -30.34 18.63
CA VAL A 109 -1.57 -28.97 18.98
C VAL A 109 -0.63 -28.44 17.91
N ARG A 110 -0.91 -27.21 17.45
CA ARG A 110 -0.05 -26.48 16.54
C ARG A 110 0.53 -25.27 17.26
N GLU A 111 1.84 -25.16 17.22
CA GLU A 111 2.55 -23.99 17.73
C GLU A 111 2.65 -22.90 16.67
N LYS A 112 2.44 -21.67 17.11
CA LYS A 112 2.72 -20.46 16.34
C LYS A 112 3.72 -19.61 17.10
N ARG A 113 4.93 -19.54 16.57
CA ARG A 113 6.07 -18.85 17.18
C ARG A 113 6.14 -17.40 16.71
N VAL A 114 6.41 -16.48 17.63
CA VAL A 114 6.42 -15.04 17.42
C VAL A 114 7.68 -14.46 18.08
N PRO A 115 8.76 -14.30 17.30
CA PRO A 115 9.97 -13.67 17.79
C PRO A 115 9.73 -12.21 18.15
N ALA A 116 10.35 -11.74 19.23
CA ALA A 116 10.34 -10.35 19.63
C ALA A 116 11.70 -9.94 20.19
N VAL A 117 12.06 -8.67 20.02
CA VAL A 117 13.26 -8.07 20.58
C VAL A 117 12.88 -6.77 21.27
N PHE A 118 13.27 -6.64 22.53
CA PHE A 118 13.16 -5.40 23.29
C PHE A 118 14.50 -4.66 23.26
N ASP A 119 14.45 -3.38 22.92
CA ASP A 119 15.61 -2.49 22.92
C ASP A 119 15.51 -1.55 24.12
N GLU A 120 16.34 -1.78 25.14
CA GLU A 120 16.30 -1.03 26.41
C GLU A 120 16.57 0.48 26.24
N PRO A 121 17.56 0.91 25.42
CA PRO A 121 17.85 2.35 25.27
C PRO A 121 16.70 3.14 24.66
N SER A 122 15.95 2.56 23.71
CA SER A 122 14.79 3.23 23.11
C SER A 122 13.47 2.94 23.84
N GLY A 123 13.42 1.92 24.68
CA GLY A 123 12.18 1.45 25.33
C GLY A 123 11.19 0.81 24.35
N ARG A 124 11.66 0.38 23.17
CA ARG A 124 10.81 -0.15 22.10
C ARG A 124 10.84 -1.66 22.05
N LEU A 125 9.68 -2.24 21.78
CA LEU A 125 9.49 -3.66 21.51
C LEU A 125 9.23 -3.88 20.02
N TYR A 126 10.16 -4.57 19.37
CA TYR A 126 10.08 -4.99 17.97
C TYR A 126 9.52 -6.40 17.90
N VAL A 127 8.30 -6.56 17.38
CA VAL A 127 7.65 -7.86 17.23
C VAL A 127 7.65 -8.27 15.77
N PHE A 128 8.18 -9.47 15.48
CA PHE A 128 8.30 -10.01 14.12
C PHE A 128 7.00 -10.73 13.73
N GLY A 129 5.89 -9.99 13.78
CA GLY A 129 4.58 -10.48 13.39
C GLY A 129 3.58 -9.33 13.18
N PRO A 130 2.34 -9.66 12.75
CA PRO A 130 1.27 -8.69 12.61
C PRO A 130 0.79 -8.17 13.98
N PRO A 131 0.22 -6.95 14.06
CA PRO A 131 -0.17 -6.32 15.32
C PRO A 131 -1.10 -7.19 16.18
N LYS A 132 -2.11 -7.79 15.55
CA LYS A 132 -3.03 -8.71 16.24
C LYS A 132 -2.31 -9.88 16.92
N LEU A 133 -1.30 -10.44 16.27
CA LEU A 133 -0.54 -11.55 16.83
C LEU A 133 0.44 -11.08 17.91
N ALA A 134 1.01 -9.88 17.75
CA ALA A 134 1.83 -9.26 18.78
C ALA A 134 1.03 -9.04 20.07
N GLU A 135 -0.21 -8.54 19.95
CA GLU A 135 -1.12 -8.32 21.07
C GLU A 135 -1.59 -9.63 21.74
N GLU A 136 -2.08 -10.58 20.94
CA GLU A 136 -2.64 -11.84 21.45
C GLU A 136 -1.59 -12.78 22.06
N VAL A 137 -0.32 -12.66 21.65
CA VAL A 137 0.75 -13.58 22.06
C VAL A 137 1.83 -12.87 22.85
N VAL A 138 2.61 -11.98 22.22
CA VAL A 138 3.79 -11.38 22.86
C VAL A 138 3.39 -10.52 24.05
N LEU A 139 2.50 -9.55 23.86
CA LEU A 139 2.06 -8.66 24.92
C LEU A 139 1.30 -9.41 26.01
N GLN A 140 0.48 -10.41 25.64
CA GLN A 140 -0.20 -11.25 26.63
C GLN A 140 0.78 -12.08 27.47
N CYS A 141 1.80 -12.70 26.86
CA CYS A 141 2.85 -13.42 27.59
C CYS A 141 3.61 -12.49 28.53
N LEU A 142 3.98 -11.29 28.07
CA LEU A 142 4.64 -10.29 28.91
C LEU A 142 3.76 -9.86 30.09
N ARG A 143 2.46 -9.63 29.88
CA ARG A 143 1.52 -9.31 30.97
C ARG A 143 1.42 -10.44 32.00
N ASN A 144 1.39 -11.70 31.54
CA ASN A 144 1.34 -12.84 32.43
C ASN A 144 2.60 -12.95 33.29
N ALA A 145 3.78 -12.76 32.69
CA ALA A 145 5.07 -12.92 33.36
C ALA A 145 5.49 -11.72 34.23
N THR A 146 5.14 -10.50 33.83
CA THR A 146 5.56 -9.27 34.52
C THR A 146 4.45 -8.63 35.35
N GLY A 147 3.21 -9.14 35.26
CA GLY A 147 2.03 -8.61 35.95
C GLY A 147 1.43 -7.35 35.32
N SER A 148 2.25 -6.50 34.70
CA SER A 148 1.80 -5.29 34.00
C SER A 148 2.68 -5.05 32.78
N ALA A 149 2.10 -5.02 31.58
CA ALA A 149 2.80 -4.59 30.36
C ALA A 149 1.93 -3.59 29.60
N HIS A 150 2.21 -2.30 29.82
CA HIS A 150 1.61 -1.21 29.08
C HIS A 150 2.43 -0.97 27.81
N ALA A 151 1.81 -1.31 26.68
CA ALA A 151 2.42 -1.18 25.37
C ALA A 151 1.53 -0.33 24.46
N THR A 152 2.12 0.68 23.83
CA THR A 152 1.43 1.56 22.89
C THR A 152 2.03 1.37 21.51
N PRO A 153 1.25 0.98 20.48
CA PRO A 153 1.78 0.84 19.12
C PRO A 153 2.24 2.20 18.58
N ILE A 154 3.39 2.20 17.93
CA ILE A 154 3.94 3.40 17.30
C ILE A 154 3.35 3.51 15.89
N LEU A 155 2.68 4.62 15.61
CA LEU A 155 2.02 4.86 14.32
C LEU A 155 2.59 6.10 13.63
N PRO A 156 2.57 6.14 12.28
CA PRO A 156 2.96 7.33 11.54
C PRO A 156 1.99 8.48 11.78
N SER A 157 2.52 9.70 11.79
CA SER A 157 1.77 10.94 11.98
C SER A 157 0.85 11.25 10.79
N LYS A 158 1.38 11.10 9.57
CA LYS A 158 0.65 11.34 8.33
C LYS A 158 -0.10 10.11 7.85
N ALA A 159 -1.15 10.34 7.06
CA ALA A 159 -1.81 9.29 6.30
C ALA A 159 -0.83 8.66 5.29
N VAL A 160 -0.63 7.34 5.38
CA VAL A 160 0.38 6.63 4.58
C VAL A 160 -0.03 6.53 3.11
N GLN A 161 -1.29 6.22 2.80
CA GLN A 161 -1.77 6.06 1.43
C GLN A 161 -1.46 7.25 0.49
N PRO A 162 -1.79 8.52 0.84
CA PRO A 162 -1.48 9.65 -0.03
C PRO A 162 0.02 9.88 -0.19
N GLU A 163 0.81 9.71 0.88
CA GLU A 163 2.27 9.84 0.81
C GLU A 163 2.91 8.79 -0.10
N LEU A 164 2.50 7.52 0.00
CA LEU A 164 2.99 6.47 -0.93
C LEU A 164 2.66 6.82 -2.38
N THR A 165 1.42 7.26 -2.62
CA THR A 165 0.95 7.66 -3.95
C THR A 165 1.78 8.82 -4.49
N ARG A 166 2.08 9.81 -3.63
CA ARG A 166 2.93 10.95 -3.95
C ARG A 166 4.37 10.53 -4.28
N TRP A 167 4.98 9.68 -3.47
CA TRP A 167 6.34 9.19 -3.68
C TRP A 167 6.52 8.56 -5.06
N LEU A 168 5.54 7.77 -5.52
CA LEU A 168 5.61 7.14 -6.83
C LEU A 168 5.25 8.11 -7.98
N ALA A 169 4.22 8.94 -7.81
CA ALA A 169 3.74 9.84 -8.86
C ALA A 169 4.74 11.00 -9.14
N GLU A 170 5.27 11.62 -8.08
CA GLU A 170 6.15 12.78 -8.17
C GLU A 170 7.64 12.39 -8.18
N ASN A 171 7.96 11.13 -7.92
CA ASN A 171 9.33 10.66 -7.67
C ASN A 171 10.02 11.46 -6.56
N ALA A 172 9.24 11.86 -5.56
CA ALA A 172 9.69 12.57 -4.39
C ALA A 172 9.91 11.59 -3.24
N LEU A 173 10.78 10.60 -3.44
CA LEU A 173 11.13 9.67 -2.37
C LEU A 173 11.97 10.40 -1.31
N PRO A 174 11.72 10.15 0.00
CA PRO A 174 12.59 10.63 1.07
C PRO A 174 14.02 10.08 0.93
N ALA A 175 14.99 10.77 1.52
CA ALA A 175 16.39 10.37 1.44
C ALA A 175 16.61 8.94 1.96
N GLY A 176 17.45 8.18 1.27
CA GLY A 176 17.77 6.79 1.62
C GLY A 176 16.77 5.74 1.13
N PHE A 177 15.61 6.15 0.57
CA PHE A 177 14.65 5.24 -0.03
C PHE A 177 14.76 5.17 -1.55
N PHE A 178 14.64 3.97 -2.08
CA PHE A 178 14.61 3.66 -3.49
C PHE A 178 13.36 2.84 -3.81
N LEU A 179 12.81 3.00 -5.02
CA LEU A 179 11.68 2.19 -5.47
C LEU A 179 12.11 0.73 -5.65
N GLY A 180 11.29 -0.18 -5.11
CA GLY A 180 11.40 -1.61 -5.39
C GLY A 180 10.69 -2.00 -6.69
N ASN A 181 10.35 -3.28 -6.80
CA ASN A 181 9.85 -3.89 -8.05
C ASN A 181 8.36 -4.28 -8.00
N SER A 182 7.61 -3.88 -6.97
CA SER A 182 6.18 -4.18 -6.89
C SER A 182 5.35 -3.06 -6.26
N ALA A 183 4.16 -2.83 -6.81
CA ALA A 183 3.16 -1.94 -6.25
C ALA A 183 1.75 -2.52 -6.47
N ASP A 184 0.88 -2.35 -5.49
CA ASP A 184 -0.55 -2.66 -5.61
C ASP A 184 -1.32 -1.33 -5.60
N LEU A 185 -2.19 -1.13 -6.58
CA LEU A 185 -3.04 0.05 -6.75
C LEU A 185 -4.51 -0.33 -6.61
N GLU A 186 -5.32 0.62 -6.18
CA GLU A 186 -6.78 0.56 -6.13
C GLU A 186 -7.36 1.73 -6.90
N ALA A 187 -8.32 1.42 -7.78
CA ALA A 187 -9.04 2.41 -8.55
C ALA A 187 -9.89 3.29 -7.64
N SER A 188 -9.99 4.58 -7.95
CA SER A 188 -10.84 5.51 -7.19
C SER A 188 -12.33 5.39 -7.52
N GLU A 189 -12.71 4.53 -8.47
CA GLU A 189 -14.09 4.28 -8.88
C GLU A 189 -14.86 3.48 -7.81
N GLU A 190 -16.18 3.61 -7.77
CA GLU A 190 -17.06 2.97 -6.77
C GLU A 190 -16.93 1.43 -6.72
N GLU A 191 -16.56 0.80 -7.84
CA GLU A 191 -16.38 -0.65 -7.94
C GLU A 191 -14.99 -1.12 -7.44
N GLY A 192 -14.05 -0.20 -7.17
CA GLY A 192 -12.83 -0.47 -6.38
C GLY A 192 -11.89 -1.53 -6.95
N GLY A 193 -11.65 -1.51 -8.27
CA GLY A 193 -10.75 -2.45 -8.94
C GLY A 193 -9.33 -2.43 -8.37
N LYS A 194 -8.73 -3.60 -8.12
CA LYS A 194 -7.35 -3.73 -7.61
C LYS A 194 -6.40 -4.25 -8.68
N ALA A 195 -5.31 -3.52 -8.91
CA ALA A 195 -4.26 -3.90 -9.84
C ALA A 195 -2.95 -4.15 -9.08
N SER A 196 -2.29 -5.30 -9.33
CA SER A 196 -0.99 -5.62 -8.74
C SER A 196 0.08 -5.69 -9.82
N PHE A 197 1.13 -4.89 -9.67
CA PHE A 197 2.28 -4.85 -10.57
C PHE A 197 3.48 -5.47 -9.87
N LYS A 198 4.14 -6.43 -10.52
CA LYS A 198 5.33 -7.12 -9.99
C LYS A 198 6.37 -7.30 -11.09
N GLY A 199 7.65 -7.15 -10.75
CA GLY A 199 8.78 -7.40 -11.65
C GLY A 199 8.87 -6.41 -12.82
N ARG A 200 8.33 -5.20 -12.65
CA ARG A 200 8.39 -4.11 -13.63
C ARG A 200 8.96 -2.87 -12.99
N ASN A 201 9.52 -1.99 -13.82
CA ASN A 201 9.85 -0.64 -13.38
C ASN A 201 8.55 0.07 -12.98
N LEU A 202 8.46 0.47 -11.70
CA LEU A 202 7.25 1.10 -11.14
C LEU A 202 6.95 2.47 -11.75
N ARG A 203 7.89 3.06 -12.48
CA ARG A 203 7.72 4.34 -13.18
C ARG A 203 7.46 4.17 -14.69
N CYS A 204 6.98 3.01 -15.12
CA CYS A 204 6.57 2.85 -16.49
C CYS A 204 5.33 3.72 -16.80
N PRO A 205 5.16 4.20 -18.05
CA PRO A 205 4.05 5.07 -18.43
C PRO A 205 2.66 4.52 -18.06
N GLU A 206 2.52 3.19 -18.06
CA GLU A 206 1.28 2.51 -17.69
C GLU A 206 0.89 2.77 -16.23
N ILE A 207 1.83 2.57 -15.29
CA ILE A 207 1.57 2.79 -13.85
C ILE A 207 1.38 4.28 -13.57
N LEU A 208 2.18 5.15 -14.20
CA LEU A 208 2.01 6.60 -14.06
C LEU A 208 0.64 7.07 -14.57
N ASN A 209 0.14 6.49 -15.67
CA ASN A 209 -1.20 6.81 -16.18
C ASN A 209 -2.31 6.37 -15.22
N HIS A 210 -2.18 5.23 -14.53
CA HIS A 210 -3.10 4.84 -13.46
C HIS A 210 -3.13 5.87 -12.31
N LEU A 211 -1.95 6.33 -11.87
CA LEU A 211 -1.85 7.35 -10.81
C LEU A 211 -2.36 8.74 -11.22
N GLU A 212 -2.32 9.05 -12.52
CA GLU A 212 -2.91 10.26 -13.12
C GLU A 212 -4.45 10.18 -13.20
N GLN A 213 -5.00 8.97 -13.38
CA GLN A 213 -6.45 8.71 -13.38
C GLN A 213 -7.08 8.78 -11.99
N GLY A 214 -6.26 8.82 -10.93
CA GLY A 214 -6.70 8.96 -9.55
C GLY A 214 -6.55 7.68 -8.72
N ASP A 215 -5.99 6.62 -9.30
CA ASP A 215 -5.72 5.37 -8.58
C ASP A 215 -4.76 5.63 -7.41
N ARG A 216 -4.97 4.91 -6.31
CA ARG A 216 -4.24 5.08 -5.05
C ARG A 216 -3.40 3.85 -4.75
N ILE A 217 -2.23 4.06 -4.15
CA ILE A 217 -1.34 2.95 -3.79
C ILE A 217 -1.81 2.27 -2.50
N LEU A 218 -2.06 0.97 -2.57
CA LEU A 218 -2.37 0.13 -1.42
C LEU A 218 -1.14 -0.50 -0.77
N LYS A 219 -0.11 -0.77 -1.57
CA LYS A 219 1.15 -1.37 -1.13
C LYS A 219 2.28 -0.96 -2.07
N LEU A 220 3.43 -0.57 -1.51
CA LEU A 220 4.61 -0.19 -2.27
C LEU A 220 5.83 -0.96 -1.77
N ALA A 221 6.58 -1.59 -2.66
CA ALA A 221 7.90 -2.14 -2.34
C ALA A 221 8.95 -1.04 -2.46
N LEU A 222 9.82 -0.98 -1.47
CA LEU A 222 10.90 -0.01 -1.35
C LEU A 222 12.19 -0.73 -0.95
N ASN A 223 13.31 -0.09 -1.22
CA ASN A 223 14.62 -0.47 -0.71
C ASN A 223 15.19 0.69 0.11
N TRP A 224 15.79 0.38 1.25
CA TRP A 224 16.43 1.35 2.13
C TRP A 224 17.94 1.10 2.20
N GLY A 225 18.72 2.18 2.03
CA GLY A 225 20.18 2.15 2.13
C GLY A 225 20.88 1.26 1.09
N GLY A 226 20.17 0.77 0.07
CA GLY A 226 20.69 -0.16 -0.93
C GLY A 226 20.79 -1.62 -0.46
N GLY A 227 20.35 -1.93 0.76
CA GLY A 227 20.60 -3.23 1.40
C GLY A 227 19.36 -3.94 1.97
N VAL A 228 18.29 -3.19 2.29
CA VAL A 228 17.08 -3.76 2.91
C VAL A 228 15.88 -3.51 2.02
N GLU A 229 15.28 -4.58 1.51
CA GLU A 229 13.99 -4.51 0.83
C GLU A 229 12.86 -4.70 1.83
N PHE A 230 11.78 -3.93 1.65
CA PHE A 230 10.56 -4.07 2.43
C PHE A 230 9.35 -3.59 1.62
N GLN A 231 8.16 -3.86 2.13
CA GLN A 231 6.90 -3.41 1.58
C GLN A 231 6.14 -2.63 2.64
N ILE A 232 5.61 -1.48 2.28
CA ILE A 232 4.74 -0.68 3.14
C ILE A 232 3.32 -0.67 2.58
N THR A 233 2.33 -0.89 3.44
CA THR A 233 0.91 -0.84 3.07
C THR A 233 0.31 0.54 3.34
N HIS A 234 -0.84 0.84 2.72
CA HIS A 234 -1.63 2.04 2.98
C HIS A 234 -2.03 2.25 4.45
N LYS A 235 -1.98 1.19 5.27
CA LYS A 235 -2.24 1.24 6.72
C LYS A 235 -1.00 1.53 7.55
N GLY A 236 0.16 1.68 6.93
CA GLY A 236 1.46 1.82 7.63
C GLY A 236 2.04 0.51 8.12
N GLU A 237 1.53 -0.65 7.67
CA GLU A 237 2.13 -1.94 8.02
C GLU A 237 3.40 -2.17 7.21
N ILE A 238 4.50 -2.49 7.88
CA ILE A 238 5.78 -2.82 7.25
C ILE A 238 5.89 -4.34 7.12
N LYS A 239 6.09 -4.83 5.90
CA LYS A 239 6.06 -6.25 5.52
C LYS A 239 7.31 -6.65 4.75
N SER A 240 7.61 -7.95 4.76
CA SER A 240 8.63 -8.58 3.93
C SER A 240 10.01 -7.91 4.04
N ILE A 241 10.47 -7.64 5.26
CA ILE A 241 11.75 -6.98 5.51
C ILE A 241 12.89 -7.98 5.33
N GLY A 242 13.90 -7.61 4.55
CA GLY A 242 15.20 -8.26 4.55
C GLY A 242 16.01 -7.96 3.30
N PRO A 243 17.23 -8.51 3.20
CA PRO A 243 18.07 -8.36 2.03
C PRO A 243 17.43 -9.01 0.80
N PRO A 244 17.71 -8.49 -0.41
CA PRO A 244 17.17 -9.04 -1.66
C PRO A 244 17.53 -10.53 -1.84
N GLU A 245 18.71 -10.96 -1.38
CA GLU A 245 19.20 -12.34 -1.54
C GLU A 245 18.81 -13.28 -0.39
N CYS A 246 18.05 -12.81 0.60
CA CYS A 246 17.78 -13.59 1.81
C CYS A 246 16.82 -14.77 1.53
N LYS A 247 17.39 -15.99 1.45
CA LYS A 247 16.66 -17.26 1.30
C LYS A 247 16.17 -17.90 2.60
N MET A 248 16.55 -17.35 3.76
CA MET A 248 16.12 -17.88 5.06
C MET A 248 14.61 -17.76 5.24
N LYS A 249 14.03 -18.71 5.99
CA LYS A 249 12.63 -18.59 6.43
C LYS A 249 12.55 -17.57 7.56
N PRO A 250 11.44 -16.82 7.69
CA PRO A 250 11.27 -15.88 8.80
C PRO A 250 11.37 -16.50 10.19
N GLN A 251 11.07 -17.81 10.31
CA GLN A 251 11.17 -18.55 11.58
C GLN A 251 12.62 -18.78 12.00
N ASP A 252 13.53 -18.91 11.03
CA ASP A 252 14.96 -19.16 11.26
C ASP A 252 15.73 -17.83 11.42
N ALA A 253 15.12 -16.71 11.03
CA ALA A 253 15.72 -15.39 11.12
C ALA A 253 16.04 -14.97 12.56
N PHE A 254 15.37 -15.56 13.55
CA PHE A 254 15.67 -15.30 14.96
C PHE A 254 17.12 -15.69 15.34
N ILE A 255 17.77 -16.61 14.63
CA ILE A 255 19.17 -16.99 14.90
C ILE A 255 20.14 -15.82 14.67
N ILE A 256 19.79 -14.92 13.74
CA ILE A 256 20.59 -13.75 13.36
C ILE A 256 19.92 -12.46 13.83
N TRP A 257 19.13 -12.52 14.91
CA TRP A 257 18.42 -11.36 15.45
C TRP A 257 19.35 -10.17 15.75
N PRO A 258 20.62 -10.33 16.24
CA PRO A 258 21.48 -9.18 16.49
C PRO A 258 21.79 -8.42 15.20
N ASP A 259 22.11 -9.14 14.12
CA ASP A 259 22.38 -8.54 12.80
C ASP A 259 21.15 -7.81 12.26
N ILE A 260 19.97 -8.41 12.40
CA ILE A 260 18.69 -7.79 12.01
C ILE A 260 18.48 -6.49 12.79
N MET A 261 18.75 -6.49 14.08
CA MET A 261 18.53 -5.35 14.98
C MET A 261 19.58 -4.25 14.85
N THR A 262 20.67 -4.47 14.10
CA THR A 262 21.55 -3.36 13.66
C THR A 262 20.88 -2.46 12.62
N GLN A 263 19.96 -3.00 11.81
CA GLN A 263 19.37 -2.30 10.66
C GLN A 263 17.91 -1.92 10.89
N VAL A 264 17.12 -2.78 11.56
CA VAL A 264 15.67 -2.60 11.72
C VAL A 264 15.28 -1.33 12.50
N PRO A 265 15.93 -0.97 13.63
CA PRO A 265 15.63 0.29 14.33
C PRO A 265 15.85 1.52 13.45
N ALA A 266 17.01 1.61 12.77
CA ALA A 266 17.33 2.73 11.89
C ALA A 266 16.40 2.82 10.66
N LEU A 267 16.04 1.67 10.08
CA LEU A 267 15.02 1.59 9.03
C LEU A 267 13.68 2.12 9.54
N PHE A 268 13.25 1.68 10.73
CA PHE A 268 11.98 2.08 11.31
C PHE A 268 11.92 3.60 11.57
N ASP A 269 12.98 4.16 12.15
CA ASP A 269 13.07 5.61 12.39
C ASP A 269 13.05 6.40 11.07
N SER A 270 13.78 5.94 10.05
CA SER A 270 13.75 6.57 8.72
C SER A 270 12.35 6.55 8.09
N ILE A 271 11.61 5.45 8.25
CA ILE A 271 10.23 5.33 7.75
C ILE A 271 9.31 6.29 8.51
N MET A 272 9.43 6.37 9.83
CA MET A 272 8.61 7.24 10.65
C MET A 272 8.89 8.71 10.35
N GLU A 273 10.16 9.10 10.21
CA GLU A 273 10.55 10.45 9.79
C GLU A 273 9.98 10.80 8.40
N ALA A 274 10.11 9.90 7.43
CA ALA A 274 9.54 10.05 6.09
C ALA A 274 8.01 10.23 6.09
N LEU A 275 7.30 9.65 7.07
CA LEU A 275 5.86 9.74 7.23
C LEU A 275 5.42 10.85 8.20
N GLY A 276 6.28 11.85 8.42
CA GLY A 276 5.97 13.03 9.23
C GLY A 276 6.09 12.83 10.74
N GLY A 277 6.86 11.83 11.17
CA GLY A 277 7.14 11.50 12.57
C GLY A 277 6.20 10.44 13.16
N THR A 278 6.40 10.16 14.44
CA THR A 278 5.59 9.22 15.22
C THR A 278 4.45 9.95 15.95
N ARG A 279 3.29 9.30 16.05
CA ARG A 279 2.17 9.80 16.87
C ARG A 279 1.61 8.70 17.78
N SER A 280 1.01 9.12 18.91
CA SER A 280 0.24 8.23 19.79
C SER A 280 -1.17 7.99 19.20
N ILE A 281 -1.80 6.87 19.55
CA ILE A 281 -3.16 6.50 19.10
C ILE A 281 -4.18 7.62 19.37
N ASP A 282 -4.01 8.37 20.47
CA ASP A 282 -4.96 9.39 20.92
C ASP A 282 -4.91 10.70 20.10
N SER A 283 -3.93 10.85 19.21
CA SER A 283 -3.76 12.04 18.38
C SER A 283 -4.30 11.81 16.97
N GLY A 284 -5.04 12.77 16.40
CA GLY A 284 -5.65 12.65 15.06
C GLY A 284 -4.63 12.42 13.93
N VAL A 285 -5.05 11.78 12.84
CA VAL A 285 -4.21 11.59 11.63
C VAL A 285 -4.09 12.91 10.89
N GLN A 286 -2.87 13.32 10.51
CA GLN A 286 -2.72 14.41 9.57
C GLN A 286 -2.95 13.92 8.14
N VAL A 287 -4.03 14.43 7.52
CA VAL A 287 -4.35 14.17 6.11
C VAL A 287 -3.95 15.41 5.33
N GLU A 288 -2.82 15.34 4.63
CA GLU A 288 -2.46 16.34 3.64
C GLU A 288 -3.14 15.93 2.32
N GLU A 289 -4.15 16.68 1.90
CA GLU A 289 -4.94 16.35 0.71
C GLU A 289 -4.09 16.56 -0.56
N ARG A 290 -3.99 15.53 -1.40
CA ARG A 290 -3.27 15.63 -2.68
C ARG A 290 -3.96 16.70 -3.53
N PRO A 291 -3.25 17.73 -4.03
CA PRO A 291 -3.84 18.66 -4.98
C PRO A 291 -4.33 17.86 -6.20
N PRO A 292 -5.54 18.17 -6.75
CA PRO A 292 -6.11 17.41 -7.85
C PRO A 292 -5.12 17.31 -9.01
N PRO A 293 -5.08 16.16 -9.73
CA PRO A 293 -4.16 15.99 -10.84
C PRO A 293 -4.35 17.16 -11.83
N PRO A 294 -3.25 17.73 -12.35
CA PRO A 294 -3.35 18.89 -13.21
C PRO A 294 -4.20 18.54 -14.43
N ALA A 295 -5.24 19.36 -14.68
CA ALA A 295 -6.15 19.16 -15.79
C ALA A 295 -5.36 19.05 -17.11
N THR A 296 -5.66 18.02 -17.90
CA THR A 296 -5.10 17.92 -19.25
C THR A 296 -5.97 18.76 -20.17
N ILE A 297 -5.39 19.63 -21.00
CA ILE A 297 -6.14 20.41 -21.99
C ILE A 297 -5.84 19.80 -23.36
N ALA A 298 -6.80 19.19 -24.03
CA ALA A 298 -6.64 18.71 -25.39
C ALA A 298 -7.04 19.82 -26.39
N VAL A 299 -6.13 20.26 -27.26
CA VAL A 299 -6.46 21.28 -28.28
C VAL A 299 -6.52 20.61 -29.65
N LEU A 300 -7.67 20.66 -30.31
CA LEU A 300 -7.90 20.16 -31.66
C LEU A 300 -7.93 21.33 -32.64
N ALA A 301 -6.85 21.51 -33.39
CA ALA A 301 -6.80 22.48 -34.48
C ALA A 301 -7.04 21.77 -35.82
N SER A 302 -8.05 22.22 -36.58
CA SER A 302 -8.26 21.84 -37.98
C SER A 302 -7.97 23.05 -38.88
N GLY A 303 -7.06 22.91 -39.84
CA GLY A 303 -6.69 23.98 -40.77
C GLY A 303 -5.61 23.54 -41.78
N THR A 304 -5.21 24.44 -42.68
CA THR A 304 -4.10 24.17 -43.60
C THR A 304 -2.75 24.28 -42.87
N GLY A 305 -1.68 23.67 -43.38
CA GLY A 305 -0.39 23.56 -42.66
C GLY A 305 0.23 24.89 -42.20
N ALA A 306 -0.09 26.00 -42.88
CA ALA A 306 0.32 27.34 -42.49
C ALA A 306 -0.51 27.92 -41.32
N ASP A 307 -1.81 27.63 -41.28
CA ASP A 307 -2.71 28.06 -40.21
C ASP A 307 -2.39 27.36 -38.89
N ILE A 308 -2.03 26.07 -38.97
CA ILE A 308 -1.63 25.27 -37.81
C ILE A 308 -0.35 25.83 -37.19
N SER A 309 0.67 26.14 -38.00
CA SER A 309 1.95 26.66 -37.50
C SER A 309 1.80 28.04 -36.85
N ASN A 310 0.99 28.93 -37.44
CA ASN A 310 0.67 30.24 -36.85
C ASN A 310 -0.18 30.12 -35.57
N PHE A 311 -1.08 29.13 -35.52
CA PHE A 311 -1.87 28.83 -34.32
C PHE A 311 -0.98 28.32 -33.18
N HIS A 312 -0.03 27.42 -33.47
CA HIS A 312 0.98 26.94 -32.50
C HIS A 312 1.78 28.11 -31.91
N ALA A 313 2.37 28.96 -32.75
CA ALA A 313 3.15 30.11 -32.29
C ALA A 313 2.31 31.11 -31.45
N ARG A 314 1.04 31.31 -31.79
CA ARG A 314 0.12 32.17 -31.03
C ARG A 314 -0.28 31.56 -29.69
N MET A 315 -0.55 30.26 -29.65
CA MET A 315 -0.86 29.54 -28.40
C MET A 315 0.35 29.52 -27.47
N GLU A 316 1.54 29.30 -28.01
CA GLU A 316 2.80 29.40 -27.27
C GLU A 316 2.98 30.80 -26.64
N THR A 317 2.66 31.85 -27.40
CA THR A 317 2.69 33.23 -26.92
C THR A 317 1.60 33.54 -25.87
N LEU A 318 0.37 33.03 -26.04
CA LEU A 318 -0.75 33.24 -25.12
C LEU A 318 -0.55 32.51 -23.79
N VAL A 319 -0.08 31.27 -23.84
CA VAL A 319 0.22 30.47 -22.65
C VAL A 319 1.40 31.09 -21.90
N SER A 320 2.40 31.64 -22.60
CA SER A 320 3.52 32.36 -21.97
C SER A 320 3.14 33.71 -21.34
N ARG A 321 2.10 34.40 -21.85
CA ARG A 321 1.70 35.75 -21.40
C ARG A 321 0.67 35.77 -20.26
N ARG A 322 -0.15 34.72 -20.08
CA ARG A 322 -1.10 34.61 -18.96
C ARG A 322 -0.58 33.63 -17.90
N ALA A 323 0.28 34.09 -17.00
CA ALA A 323 0.60 33.49 -15.69
C ALA A 323 0.81 31.95 -15.64
N ILE A 324 1.34 31.38 -16.71
CA ILE A 324 1.72 29.97 -16.82
C ILE A 324 3.18 29.99 -17.31
N GLY A 325 4.10 29.61 -16.42
CA GLY A 325 5.55 29.70 -16.66
C GLY A 325 6.04 28.93 -17.90
N GLU A 326 7.26 29.28 -18.32
CA GLU A 326 7.95 28.79 -19.53
C GLU A 326 7.62 27.35 -19.93
N ILE A 327 7.23 27.20 -21.19
CA ILE A 327 6.99 25.92 -21.85
C ILE A 327 8.32 25.41 -22.37
N LEU A 328 8.75 24.23 -21.91
CA LEU A 328 9.86 23.50 -22.52
C LEU A 328 9.37 22.82 -23.80
N VAL A 329 9.73 23.38 -24.95
CA VAL A 329 9.42 22.81 -26.27
C VAL A 329 10.61 21.97 -26.76
N PRO A 330 10.50 20.64 -26.90
CA PRO A 330 11.48 19.88 -27.67
C PRO A 330 11.27 20.15 -29.16
N ALA A 331 12.36 20.39 -29.88
CA ALA A 331 12.34 20.61 -31.33
C ALA A 331 11.70 19.42 -32.06
N VAL A 332 10.61 19.66 -32.80
CA VAL A 332 9.94 18.64 -33.62
C VAL A 332 10.67 18.53 -34.96
N PRO A 333 11.18 17.36 -35.36
CA PRO A 333 11.73 17.14 -36.70
C PRO A 333 10.63 17.30 -37.76
N ASN A 334 10.95 17.95 -38.88
CA ASN A 334 10.04 18.31 -39.97
C ASN A 334 9.27 17.13 -40.64
N ASP A 335 9.53 15.87 -40.27
CA ASP A 335 9.01 14.69 -40.95
C ASP A 335 7.89 13.91 -40.24
N VAL A 336 7.36 14.40 -39.11
CA VAL A 336 6.29 13.69 -38.37
C VAL A 336 4.93 14.39 -38.49
N GLN A 337 4.35 14.41 -39.69
CA GLN A 337 2.97 14.91 -39.94
C GLN A 337 1.84 14.00 -39.37
N ARG A 338 2.06 13.25 -38.28
CA ARG A 338 1.02 12.35 -37.72
C ARG A 338 0.93 12.26 -36.20
N SER A 339 1.71 12.99 -35.43
CA SER A 339 1.80 12.77 -33.98
C SER A 339 1.11 13.85 -33.17
N ALA A 340 0.40 13.41 -32.13
CA ALA A 340 -0.06 14.27 -31.07
C ALA A 340 1.15 14.95 -30.40
N VAL A 341 1.10 16.26 -30.17
CA VAL A 341 2.18 16.99 -29.49
C VAL A 341 1.70 17.34 -28.09
N THR A 342 2.38 16.84 -27.06
CA THR A 342 2.02 17.12 -25.66
C THR A 342 3.03 18.07 -25.04
N PHE A 343 2.54 19.19 -24.53
CA PHE A 343 3.30 20.17 -23.76
C PHE A 343 2.95 20.01 -22.28
N ALA A 344 3.87 20.30 -21.38
CA ALA A 344 3.62 20.34 -19.94
C ALA A 344 4.18 21.65 -19.37
N ASN A 345 3.41 22.33 -18.52
CA ASN A 345 3.93 23.52 -17.82
C ASN A 345 4.56 23.15 -16.46
N GLN A 346 5.23 24.12 -15.82
CA GLN A 346 5.83 23.97 -14.49
C GLN A 346 4.81 23.68 -13.35
N LYS A 347 3.50 23.85 -13.61
CA LYS A 347 2.40 23.51 -12.70
C LYS A 347 1.75 22.15 -13.04
N GLY A 348 2.36 21.37 -13.94
CA GLY A 348 1.92 20.04 -14.34
C GLY A 348 0.77 19.96 -15.35
N ILE A 349 0.20 21.10 -15.80
CA ILE A 349 -0.88 21.13 -16.81
C ILE A 349 -0.31 20.64 -18.13
N ARG A 350 -0.88 19.54 -18.65
CA ARG A 350 -0.49 18.96 -19.94
C ARG A 350 -1.43 19.41 -21.04
N VAL A 351 -0.90 19.98 -22.11
CA VAL A 351 -1.67 20.36 -23.29
C VAL A 351 -1.35 19.40 -24.44
N THR A 352 -2.30 18.60 -24.91
CA THR A 352 -2.08 17.67 -26.04
C THR A 352 -2.77 18.17 -27.29
N PHE A 353 -1.99 18.51 -28.31
CA PHE A 353 -2.46 18.89 -29.64
C PHE A 353 -2.61 17.65 -30.51
N LEU A 354 -3.80 17.45 -31.10
CA LEU A 354 -4.06 16.35 -32.03
C LEU A 354 -4.16 16.90 -33.46
N HIS A 355 -3.28 16.45 -34.34
CA HIS A 355 -3.26 16.86 -35.75
C HIS A 355 -4.07 15.89 -36.62
N GLY A 356 -5.03 16.41 -37.40
CA GLY A 356 -5.73 15.69 -38.46
C GLY A 356 -5.50 16.36 -39.81
N LYS A 357 -5.21 15.60 -40.87
CA LYS A 357 -5.19 16.13 -42.24
C LYS A 357 -6.64 16.40 -42.67
N ALA A 358 -6.97 17.68 -42.89
CA ALA A 358 -8.31 18.13 -43.29
C ALA A 358 -8.79 17.56 -44.63
N ASP A 359 -7.89 17.06 -45.49
CA ASP A 359 -8.28 16.74 -46.88
C ASP A 359 -9.08 15.45 -47.08
N LYS A 360 -9.28 14.59 -46.07
CA LYS A 360 -10.03 13.31 -46.24
C LYS A 360 -10.78 12.76 -45.01
N GLU A 361 -10.98 13.50 -43.93
CA GLU A 361 -11.72 12.98 -42.76
C GLU A 361 -13.15 13.52 -42.70
N SER A 362 -14.13 12.62 -42.68
CA SER A 362 -15.54 13.00 -42.48
C SER A 362 -15.77 13.50 -41.03
N PRO A 363 -16.74 14.39 -40.80
CA PRO A 363 -17.05 14.95 -39.47
C PRO A 363 -17.35 13.89 -38.40
N SER A 364 -17.86 12.73 -38.83
CA SER A 364 -18.13 11.57 -37.97
C SER A 364 -16.86 10.91 -37.43
N THR A 365 -15.76 10.93 -38.18
CA THR A 365 -14.48 10.31 -37.79
C THR A 365 -13.76 11.17 -36.75
N ALA A 366 -13.84 12.50 -36.88
CA ALA A 366 -13.33 13.44 -35.87
C ALA A 366 -14.08 13.30 -34.53
N LYS A 367 -15.43 13.20 -34.57
CA LYS A 367 -16.28 12.92 -33.40
C LYS A 367 -15.88 11.63 -32.68
N LEU A 368 -15.56 10.58 -33.43
CA LEU A 368 -15.17 9.28 -32.87
C LEU A 368 -13.81 9.33 -32.16
N ARG A 369 -12.84 10.07 -32.71
CA ARG A 369 -11.55 10.30 -32.07
C ARG A 369 -11.67 11.17 -30.81
N ILE A 370 -12.51 12.21 -30.85
CA ILE A 370 -12.81 13.03 -29.67
C ILE A 370 -13.41 12.17 -28.56
N ALA A 371 -14.40 11.33 -28.87
CA ALA A 371 -14.99 10.40 -27.92
C ALA A 371 -13.96 9.40 -27.35
N GLN A 372 -13.05 8.88 -28.18
CA GLN A 372 -11.97 7.98 -27.71
C GLN A 372 -10.95 8.66 -26.79
N VAL A 373 -10.66 9.95 -27.02
CA VAL A 373 -9.75 10.73 -26.17
C VAL A 373 -10.42 11.08 -24.84
N LEU A 374 -11.69 11.49 -24.88
CA LEU A 374 -12.49 11.80 -23.70
C LEU A 374 -12.76 10.56 -22.85
N ALA A 375 -13.01 9.40 -23.47
CA ALA A 375 -13.17 8.12 -22.77
C ALA A 375 -11.89 7.68 -22.00
N ARG A 376 -10.70 8.16 -22.42
CA ARG A 376 -9.43 7.85 -21.75
C ARG A 376 -9.01 8.92 -20.73
N LYS A 377 -9.56 10.14 -20.83
CA LYS A 377 -9.18 11.30 -20.01
C LYS A 377 -10.41 12.15 -19.70
N PRO A 378 -11.14 11.85 -18.61
CA PRO A 378 -12.39 12.54 -18.27
C PRO A 378 -12.21 14.03 -17.92
N ASN A 379 -11.00 14.45 -17.51
CA ASN A 379 -10.69 15.85 -17.18
C ASN A 379 -10.06 16.64 -18.35
N ALA A 380 -10.33 16.22 -19.60
CA ALA A 380 -9.77 16.86 -20.79
C ALA A 380 -10.60 18.07 -21.25
N ILE A 381 -9.99 19.26 -21.34
CA ILE A 381 -10.63 20.44 -21.97
C ILE A 381 -10.37 20.39 -23.47
N VAL A 382 -11.42 20.37 -24.32
CA VAL A 382 -11.28 20.29 -25.79
C VAL A 382 -11.47 21.66 -26.44
N VAL A 383 -10.50 22.14 -27.22
CA VAL A 383 -10.54 23.45 -27.92
C VAL A 383 -10.53 23.25 -29.44
N PHE A 384 -11.37 23.98 -30.18
CA PHE A 384 -11.48 23.89 -31.66
C PHE A 384 -10.96 25.16 -32.37
N GLY A 385 -10.29 24.97 -33.52
CA GLY A 385 -9.96 26.03 -34.49
C GLY A 385 -11.09 26.30 -35.49
N GLU A 386 -11.15 27.52 -36.04
CA GLU A 386 -12.26 28.01 -36.88
C GLU A 386 -12.55 27.13 -38.11
N SER A 387 -13.74 26.54 -38.13
CA SER A 387 -14.45 26.00 -39.30
C SER A 387 -15.95 26.09 -39.02
N GLU A 388 -16.79 26.30 -40.05
CA GLU A 388 -18.25 26.42 -39.95
C GLU A 388 -18.94 25.23 -39.25
N GLU A 389 -18.26 24.08 -39.13
CA GLU A 389 -18.74 22.85 -38.46
C GLU A 389 -18.67 22.90 -36.92
N THR A 390 -18.04 23.92 -36.33
CA THR A 390 -17.84 24.09 -34.87
C THR A 390 -19.13 24.24 -34.07
N THR A 391 -20.19 24.76 -34.69
CA THR A 391 -21.47 25.03 -34.01
C THR A 391 -22.26 23.76 -33.70
N ALA A 392 -22.09 22.69 -34.48
CA ALA A 392 -22.78 21.41 -34.28
C ALA A 392 -22.14 20.53 -33.19
N LEU A 393 -20.87 20.76 -32.86
CA LEU A 393 -20.12 20.02 -31.84
C LEU A 393 -20.27 20.63 -30.43
N ALA A 394 -20.46 21.95 -30.34
CA ALA A 394 -20.70 22.67 -29.09
C ALA A 394 -21.94 22.14 -28.33
N GLY A 395 -23.03 21.86 -29.06
CA GLY A 395 -24.26 21.32 -28.47
C GLY A 395 -24.14 19.89 -27.93
N ALA A 396 -23.22 19.08 -28.47
CA ALA A 396 -23.03 17.69 -28.03
C ALA A 396 -22.16 17.58 -26.76
N GLY A 397 -21.21 18.49 -26.56
CA GLY A 397 -20.32 18.46 -25.38
C GLY A 397 -20.96 18.97 -24.09
N GLN A 398 -21.90 19.93 -24.20
CA GLN A 398 -22.58 20.49 -23.03
C GLN A 398 -23.47 19.47 -22.30
N ALA A 399 -24.00 18.48 -23.05
CA ALA A 399 -24.76 17.35 -22.50
C ALA A 399 -23.91 16.31 -21.74
N ALA A 400 -22.58 16.34 -21.90
CA ALA A 400 -21.63 15.40 -21.30
C ALA A 400 -20.79 16.02 -20.16
N GLY A 401 -21.13 17.23 -19.68
CA GLY A 401 -20.38 17.92 -18.64
C GLY A 401 -19.04 18.53 -19.11
N ILE A 402 -18.85 18.68 -20.43
CA ILE A 402 -17.59 19.13 -21.03
C ILE A 402 -17.64 20.65 -21.26
N THR A 403 -16.64 21.36 -20.75
CA THR A 403 -16.44 22.78 -21.08
C THR A 403 -15.76 22.90 -22.44
N LEU A 404 -16.54 23.16 -23.49
CA LEU A 404 -16.03 23.46 -24.83
C LEU A 404 -15.78 24.97 -24.96
N MET A 405 -14.54 25.37 -25.20
CA MET A 405 -14.19 26.78 -25.45
C MET A 405 -14.02 27.04 -26.95
N ARG A 406 -14.79 27.99 -27.47
CA ARG A 406 -14.65 28.55 -28.81
C ARG A 406 -13.59 29.65 -28.77
N LEU A 407 -12.48 29.47 -29.48
CA LEU A 407 -11.45 30.50 -29.63
C LEU A 407 -11.74 31.29 -30.91
N ASP A 408 -12.29 32.50 -30.75
CA ASP A 408 -12.39 33.47 -31.86
C ASP A 408 -10.98 33.95 -32.20
N ALA A 409 -10.54 33.76 -33.44
CA ALA A 409 -9.19 34.14 -33.88
C ALA A 409 -8.92 35.66 -33.79
N LYS A 410 -9.98 36.47 -33.61
CA LYS A 410 -9.94 37.93 -33.45
C LYS A 410 -10.04 38.44 -32.01
N ARG A 411 -10.38 37.58 -31.03
CA ARG A 411 -10.61 37.97 -29.62
C ARG A 411 -9.86 37.08 -28.61
N ALA A 412 -8.76 36.48 -29.03
CA ALA A 412 -7.91 35.62 -28.20
C ALA A 412 -7.35 36.33 -26.96
#